data_AF-A0A7D5GUL0-F1
#
_entry.id   AF-A0A7D5GUL0-F1
#
_cell.length_a   1.000
_cell.length_b   1.000
_cell.length_c   1.000
_cell.angle_alpha   90.00
_cell.angle_beta   90.00
_cell.angle_gamma   90.00
#
_symmetry.space_group_name_H-M   'P 1'
#
loop_
_entity.id
_entity.type
_entity.pdbx_description
1 polymer ?
#
loop_
_entity_poly.entity_id
_entity_poly.type
_entity_poly.pdbx_seq_one_letter_code
_entity_poly.pdbx_strand_id
1 'polypeptide(L)'
;MADQTPRLGLGTYDQGDEWDHTDTVEAVDEHAIVRGPIAERPATGEYDDELYHATDQGITWRWDAASEDWTYFSGNGCSGQPVPGTSHFETAEFVQARTEETPVWNVEAHGVEGDGTTEVGHAIHDLLETVEQAGGGIVYFPPGRYLLERTPLVGDDTIVMGAGHSTILEGIRPAGEEGKALISNRGYDVTGYDGASNWGICNIRIDTPETTGIMPAHAKNVRLENIYGDYTYNHHIDIVSSKNVVVDGYWATRGGESGSDAPVQFDAQYSGASWNGVWDGSEYSLVTDDDTPTRSCTLTNFVIDPSNGPEHGVHLHHGGNESITVTNGYITGCEYTAIRADPNEVVTDLTINDVSCINNARGITLGQIKSGRRELTVSNTTIRTDDSDQAAGSGLYAAGFDGAAISNVSVDGAFTNAIIFDHMDDLKMCNITAKGADDQAFRFRENVDVTLTTARAADCGTVGIYSGPGSSVAYGGVTFDNVESRVEVDGEIREWNSS
;
A
#
# COMPACT_ATOMS: atom_id res chain seq x y z
N MET A 1 -43.86 51.62 -52.72
CA MET A 1 -43.29 52.21 -51.50
C MET A 1 -42.24 51.23 -51.05
N ALA A 2 -40.97 51.55 -51.28
CA ALA A 2 -39.86 50.72 -50.82
C ALA A 2 -39.56 51.15 -49.39
N ASP A 3 -39.66 50.22 -48.44
CA ASP A 3 -39.29 50.47 -47.06
C ASP A 3 -37.79 50.74 -46.99
N GLN A 4 -37.42 51.80 -46.26
CA GLN A 4 -36.03 52.21 -46.08
C GLN A 4 -35.32 51.13 -45.26
N THR A 5 -34.26 50.53 -45.81
CA THR A 5 -33.27 49.75 -45.06
C THR A 5 -32.16 50.71 -44.60
N PRO A 6 -32.16 51.21 -43.35
CA PRO A 6 -31.23 52.27 -42.91
C PRO A 6 -29.77 51.80 -42.93
N ARG A 7 -29.55 50.48 -42.92
CA ARG A 7 -28.25 49.84 -42.77
C ARG A 7 -27.36 49.90 -44.02
N LEU A 8 -27.95 49.95 -45.22
CA LEU A 8 -27.18 50.01 -46.47
C LEU A 8 -26.86 51.45 -46.92
N GLY A 9 -27.38 52.47 -46.23
CA GLY A 9 -27.13 53.88 -46.57
C GLY A 9 -27.62 54.31 -47.96
N LEU A 10 -28.47 53.52 -48.63
CA LEU A 10 -28.88 53.62 -50.04
C LEU A 10 -29.76 54.85 -50.40
N GLY A 11 -29.66 55.94 -49.65
CA GLY A 11 -30.37 57.20 -49.92
C GLY A 11 -29.58 58.45 -49.54
N THR A 12 -28.26 58.34 -49.33
CA THR A 12 -27.40 59.45 -48.90
C THR A 12 -26.54 60.05 -50.01
N TYR A 13 -26.74 59.64 -51.27
CA TYR A 13 -25.90 60.05 -52.40
C TYR A 13 -26.55 61.13 -53.25
N ASP A 14 -25.77 62.17 -53.60
CA ASP A 14 -26.21 63.30 -54.41
C ASP A 14 -26.04 62.99 -55.91
N GLN A 15 -26.87 63.64 -56.74
CA GLN A 15 -26.86 63.44 -58.19
C GLN A 15 -25.56 64.02 -58.80
N GLY A 16 -24.56 63.18 -59.07
CA GLY A 16 -23.28 63.57 -59.68
C GLY A 16 -22.08 62.74 -59.26
N ASP A 17 -22.22 61.86 -58.27
CA ASP A 17 -21.14 61.00 -57.82
C ASP A 17 -20.83 59.91 -58.86
N GLU A 18 -19.56 59.81 -59.30
CA GLU A 18 -19.07 58.76 -60.21
C GLU A 18 -18.99 57.43 -59.45
N TRP A 19 -20.13 56.74 -59.37
CA TRP A 19 -20.19 55.40 -58.80
C TRP A 19 -19.70 54.36 -59.79
N ASP A 20 -18.69 53.58 -59.38
CA ASP A 20 -18.35 52.35 -60.07
C ASP A 20 -19.23 51.22 -59.52
N HIS A 21 -19.71 50.33 -60.41
CA HIS A 21 -20.53 49.18 -60.03
C HIS A 21 -19.87 48.28 -58.96
N THR A 22 -18.55 48.36 -58.84
CA THR A 22 -17.74 47.70 -57.82
C THR A 22 -17.99 48.26 -56.41
N ASP A 23 -18.24 49.56 -56.26
CA ASP A 23 -18.53 50.19 -54.95
C ASP A 23 -19.86 49.72 -54.36
N THR A 24 -20.85 49.44 -55.23
CA THR A 24 -22.13 48.85 -54.81
C THR A 24 -21.95 47.43 -54.28
N VAL A 25 -21.13 46.65 -54.96
CA VAL A 25 -20.89 45.25 -54.62
C VAL A 25 -20.07 45.16 -53.34
N GLU A 26 -19.04 45.98 -53.18
CA GLU A 26 -18.23 46.04 -51.97
C GLU A 26 -19.03 46.52 -50.75
N ALA A 27 -19.86 47.57 -50.89
CA ALA A 27 -20.72 48.04 -49.81
C ALA A 27 -21.81 47.02 -49.43
N VAL A 28 -22.34 46.26 -50.39
CA VAL A 28 -23.27 45.16 -50.13
C VAL A 28 -22.55 44.00 -49.44
N ASP A 29 -21.37 43.59 -49.91
CA ASP A 29 -20.59 42.49 -49.30
C ASP A 29 -20.10 42.83 -47.88
N GLU A 30 -19.74 44.09 -47.62
CA GLU A 30 -19.27 44.56 -46.31
C GLU A 30 -20.41 44.75 -45.30
N HIS A 31 -21.65 44.96 -45.75
CA HIS A 31 -22.81 45.18 -44.87
C HIS A 31 -23.84 44.04 -44.84
N ALA A 32 -23.78 43.09 -45.77
CA ALA A 32 -24.72 41.96 -45.83
C ALA A 32 -24.43 40.85 -44.81
N ILE A 33 -23.21 40.78 -44.27
CA ILE A 33 -22.82 39.74 -43.31
C ILE A 33 -22.26 40.37 -42.04
N VAL A 34 -22.99 40.23 -40.94
CA VAL A 34 -22.51 40.57 -39.60
C VAL A 34 -21.45 39.56 -39.18
N ARG A 35 -20.34 39.99 -38.56
CA ARG A 35 -19.27 39.09 -38.13
C ARG A 35 -18.95 39.32 -36.65
N GLY A 36 -18.77 38.24 -35.90
CA GLY A 36 -18.39 38.29 -34.48
C GLY A 36 -18.28 36.89 -33.86
N PRO A 37 -17.94 36.75 -32.57
CA PRO A 37 -18.05 35.48 -31.84
C PRO A 37 -19.50 34.97 -31.82
N ILE A 38 -19.73 33.66 -31.69
CA ILE A 38 -21.10 33.11 -31.62
C ILE A 38 -21.90 33.69 -30.45
N ALA A 39 -21.21 34.02 -29.35
CA ALA A 39 -21.81 34.62 -28.16
C ALA A 39 -22.38 36.03 -28.40
N GLU A 40 -21.95 36.70 -29.49
CA GLU A 40 -22.42 38.04 -29.88
C GLU A 40 -23.49 37.98 -30.98
N ARG A 41 -23.88 36.78 -31.44
CA ARG A 41 -24.94 36.64 -32.44
C ARG A 41 -26.26 37.21 -31.90
N PRO A 42 -26.91 38.14 -32.62
CA PRO A 42 -28.20 38.69 -32.21
C PRO A 42 -29.24 37.58 -31.97
N ALA A 43 -30.11 37.77 -30.99
CA ALA A 43 -31.20 36.81 -30.73
C ALA A 43 -32.23 36.77 -31.87
N THR A 44 -32.36 37.85 -32.64
CA THR A 44 -33.28 37.99 -33.78
C THR A 44 -32.59 38.67 -34.95
N GLY A 45 -32.96 38.31 -36.18
CA GLY A 45 -32.57 39.06 -37.38
C GLY A 45 -33.50 40.25 -37.66
N GLU A 46 -32.97 41.27 -38.33
CA GLU A 46 -33.68 42.47 -38.76
C GLU A 46 -34.54 42.22 -40.01
N TYR A 47 -34.15 41.26 -40.85
CA TYR A 47 -34.84 40.89 -42.09
C TYR A 47 -34.57 39.43 -42.47
N ASP A 48 -35.48 38.86 -43.27
CA ASP A 48 -35.33 37.49 -43.79
C ASP A 48 -34.05 37.33 -44.60
N ASP A 49 -33.38 36.19 -44.46
CA ASP A 49 -32.07 35.91 -45.03
C ASP A 49 -30.89 36.79 -44.51
N GLU A 50 -31.03 37.53 -43.39
CA GLU A 50 -29.88 38.20 -42.76
C GLU A 50 -28.80 37.16 -42.40
N LEU A 51 -27.52 37.48 -42.66
CA LEU A 51 -26.39 36.57 -42.41
C LEU A 51 -25.54 37.01 -41.21
N TYR A 52 -25.21 36.06 -40.34
CA TYR A 52 -24.25 36.23 -39.25
C TYR A 52 -23.13 35.19 -39.34
N HIS A 53 -21.89 35.63 -39.50
CA HIS A 53 -20.71 34.77 -39.51
C HIS A 53 -20.04 34.74 -38.13
N ALA A 54 -20.21 33.62 -37.43
CA ALA A 54 -19.57 33.32 -36.17
C ALA A 54 -18.08 32.99 -36.38
N THR A 55 -17.21 33.99 -36.20
CA THR A 55 -15.78 33.93 -36.52
C THR A 55 -14.98 32.92 -35.68
N ASP A 56 -15.41 32.66 -34.46
CA ASP A 56 -14.82 31.68 -33.53
C ASP A 56 -15.21 30.23 -33.86
N GLN A 57 -16.33 30.04 -34.55
CA GLN A 57 -16.78 28.73 -35.01
C GLN A 57 -16.52 28.47 -36.49
N GLY A 58 -16.32 29.51 -37.30
CA GLY A 58 -16.25 29.40 -38.75
C GLY A 58 -17.59 29.06 -39.40
N ILE A 59 -18.71 29.40 -38.74
CA ILE A 59 -20.08 29.08 -39.18
C ILE A 59 -20.84 30.34 -39.56
N THR A 60 -21.49 30.32 -40.72
CA THR A 60 -22.47 31.33 -41.14
C THR A 60 -23.88 30.84 -40.84
N TRP A 61 -24.62 31.69 -40.15
CA TRP A 61 -26.03 31.54 -39.83
C TRP A 61 -26.86 32.46 -40.72
N ARG A 62 -28.09 32.04 -41.01
CA ARG A 62 -29.06 32.81 -41.78
C ARG A 62 -30.37 32.90 -41.03
N TRP A 63 -30.85 34.12 -40.82
CA TRP A 63 -32.15 34.36 -40.20
C TRP A 63 -33.26 33.89 -41.15
N ASP A 64 -34.17 33.06 -40.62
CA ASP A 64 -35.38 32.62 -41.33
C ASP A 64 -36.59 33.24 -40.64
N ALA A 65 -37.18 34.26 -41.27
CA ALA A 65 -38.29 35.00 -40.71
C ALA A 65 -39.56 34.13 -40.51
N ALA A 66 -39.68 33.01 -41.22
CA ALA A 66 -40.81 32.09 -41.06
C ALA A 66 -40.70 31.22 -39.80
N SER A 67 -39.48 30.88 -39.37
CA SER A 67 -39.22 30.12 -38.15
C SER A 67 -38.91 30.99 -36.93
N GLU A 68 -38.68 32.29 -37.13
CA GLU A 68 -38.23 33.22 -36.09
C GLU A 68 -36.92 32.74 -35.42
N ASP A 69 -36.03 32.09 -36.18
CA ASP A 69 -34.76 31.57 -35.69
C ASP A 69 -33.62 31.66 -36.72
N TRP A 70 -32.38 31.57 -36.21
CA TRP A 70 -31.16 31.47 -37.01
C TRP A 70 -30.93 30.03 -37.45
N THR A 71 -31.00 29.80 -38.75
CA THR A 71 -30.72 28.51 -39.37
C THR A 71 -29.25 28.41 -39.81
N TYR A 72 -28.68 27.22 -39.74
CA TYR A 72 -27.35 26.97 -40.29
C TYR A 72 -27.38 27.20 -41.81
N PHE A 73 -26.46 28.02 -42.31
CA PHE A 73 -26.37 28.34 -43.74
C PHE A 73 -25.14 27.71 -44.40
N SER A 74 -23.95 27.92 -43.83
CA SER A 74 -22.70 27.39 -44.36
C SER A 74 -21.57 27.43 -43.31
N GLY A 75 -20.44 26.77 -43.58
CA GLY A 75 -19.26 26.78 -42.72
C GLY A 75 -18.79 25.38 -42.34
N ASN A 76 -17.78 25.31 -41.49
CA ASN A 76 -17.37 24.06 -40.83
C ASN A 76 -17.35 24.35 -39.32
N GLY A 77 -17.64 23.37 -38.46
CA GLY A 77 -17.74 23.55 -37.00
C GLY A 77 -18.99 22.96 -36.36
N CYS A 78 -19.87 22.32 -37.14
CA CYS A 78 -20.99 21.54 -36.61
C CYS A 78 -20.67 20.03 -36.64
N SER A 79 -21.47 19.22 -35.95
CA SER A 79 -21.28 17.77 -35.87
C SER A 79 -21.32 17.06 -37.24
N GLY A 80 -22.03 17.62 -38.22
CA GLY A 80 -22.08 17.10 -39.58
C GLY A 80 -20.94 17.54 -40.50
N GLN A 81 -20.20 18.60 -40.15
CA GLN A 81 -19.11 19.19 -40.95
C GLN A 81 -18.04 19.79 -40.03
N PRO A 82 -17.18 18.98 -39.39
CA PRO A 82 -16.14 19.47 -38.49
C PRO A 82 -15.09 20.29 -39.25
N VAL A 83 -14.48 21.29 -38.60
CA VAL A 83 -13.39 22.08 -39.22
C VAL A 83 -12.19 21.16 -39.48
N PRO A 84 -11.73 21.01 -40.74
CA PRO A 84 -10.58 20.16 -41.06
C PRO A 84 -9.34 20.60 -40.26
N GLY A 85 -8.74 19.66 -39.53
CA GLY A 85 -7.58 19.93 -38.66
C GLY A 85 -7.91 20.35 -37.23
N THR A 86 -9.19 20.40 -36.86
CA THR A 86 -9.63 20.53 -35.45
C THR A 86 -10.36 19.27 -35.01
N SER A 87 -10.17 18.87 -33.77
CA SER A 87 -10.93 17.78 -33.15
C SER A 87 -11.92 18.41 -32.17
N HIS A 88 -13.21 18.13 -32.36
CA HIS A 88 -14.22 18.39 -31.33
C HIS A 88 -14.20 17.22 -30.35
N PHE A 89 -13.85 17.51 -29.10
CA PHE A 89 -14.00 16.57 -28.00
C PHE A 89 -15.19 17.04 -27.16
N GLU A 90 -16.19 16.18 -26.96
CA GLU A 90 -17.33 16.48 -26.07
C GLU A 90 -16.87 16.53 -24.59
N THR A 91 -15.81 15.78 -24.29
CA THR A 91 -15.10 15.77 -23.01
C THR A 91 -13.61 15.52 -23.29
N ALA A 92 -12.73 16.26 -22.61
CA ALA A 92 -11.30 16.02 -22.62
C ALA A 92 -10.88 15.51 -21.23
N GLU A 93 -10.40 14.27 -21.16
CA GLU A 93 -9.63 13.81 -20.01
C GLU A 93 -8.18 14.28 -20.18
N PHE A 94 -7.75 15.20 -19.32
CA PHE A 94 -6.35 15.57 -19.22
C PHE A 94 -5.62 14.47 -18.45
N VAL A 95 -5.07 13.50 -19.16
CA VAL A 95 -4.05 12.62 -18.58
C VAL A 95 -2.79 13.48 -18.50
N GLN A 96 -2.28 13.67 -17.28
CA GLN A 96 -1.08 14.45 -17.03
C GLN A 96 0.08 13.85 -17.84
N ALA A 97 0.45 14.49 -18.95
CA ALA A 97 1.55 14.04 -19.78
C ALA A 97 2.85 14.31 -19.01
N ARG A 98 3.38 13.28 -18.33
CA ARG A 98 4.70 13.35 -17.69
C ARG A 98 5.77 13.47 -18.78
N THR A 99 6.66 14.44 -18.61
CA THR A 99 7.91 14.51 -19.39
C THR A 99 8.78 13.28 -19.07
N GLU A 100 9.66 12.86 -19.98
CA GLU A 100 10.58 11.71 -19.75
C GLU A 100 11.42 11.85 -18.47
N GLU A 101 11.63 13.07 -17.97
CA GLU A 101 12.33 13.33 -16.72
C GLU A 101 11.33 13.53 -15.57
N THR A 102 11.38 12.64 -14.58
CA THR A 102 10.69 12.81 -13.29
C THR A 102 11.42 13.91 -12.51
N PRO A 103 10.73 14.95 -12.03
CA PRO A 103 11.40 16.05 -11.33
C PRO A 103 12.08 15.55 -10.06
N VAL A 104 13.31 16.01 -9.83
CA VAL A 104 14.11 15.69 -8.64
C VAL A 104 14.29 16.95 -7.80
N TRP A 105 13.85 16.88 -6.55
CA TRP A 105 13.88 17.93 -5.55
C TRP A 105 14.92 17.56 -4.50
N ASN A 106 16.17 18.02 -4.67
CA ASN A 106 17.23 17.79 -3.69
C ASN A 106 17.01 18.68 -2.46
N VAL A 107 16.84 18.08 -1.28
CA VAL A 107 16.54 18.80 -0.04
C VAL A 107 17.56 19.91 0.29
N GLU A 108 18.85 19.72 -0.03
CA GLU A 108 19.90 20.74 0.20
C GLU A 108 19.68 22.00 -0.65
N ALA A 109 19.13 21.86 -1.86
CA ALA A 109 18.79 22.99 -2.71
C ALA A 109 17.64 23.84 -2.14
N HIS A 110 16.91 23.30 -1.16
CA HIS A 110 15.84 23.94 -0.41
C HIS A 110 16.26 24.32 1.02
N GLY A 111 17.57 24.32 1.32
CA GLY A 111 18.09 24.76 2.62
C GLY A 111 17.95 23.76 3.75
N VAL A 112 17.65 22.50 3.46
CA VAL A 112 17.63 21.41 4.45
C VAL A 112 19.04 20.86 4.64
N GLU A 113 19.53 20.87 5.88
CA GLU A 113 20.86 20.38 6.25
C GLU A 113 20.78 19.02 6.95
N GLY A 114 21.57 18.04 6.50
CA GLY A 114 21.69 16.72 7.13
C GLY A 114 22.85 16.63 8.12
N ASP A 115 23.00 17.62 9.00
CA ASP A 115 24.14 17.77 9.92
C ASP A 115 24.01 16.99 11.24
N GLY A 116 22.84 16.41 11.50
CA GLY A 116 22.52 15.70 12.75
C GLY A 116 22.29 16.61 13.97
N THR A 117 22.16 17.92 13.77
CA THR A 117 21.88 18.90 14.85
C THR A 117 20.78 19.89 14.53
N THR A 118 20.52 20.16 13.25
CA THR A 118 19.49 21.07 12.78
C THR A 118 18.17 20.31 12.63
N GLU A 119 17.12 20.82 13.28
CA GLU A 119 15.74 20.37 13.13
C GLU A 119 15.22 20.80 11.75
N VAL A 120 14.77 19.84 10.95
CA VAL A 120 14.42 20.04 9.54
C VAL A 120 13.05 19.47 9.13
N GLY A 121 12.32 18.89 10.08
CA GLY A 121 11.02 18.25 9.84
C GLY A 121 9.99 19.20 9.19
N HIS A 122 9.92 20.46 9.63
CA HIS A 122 9.05 21.47 9.03
C HIS A 122 9.43 21.79 7.58
N ALA A 123 10.71 22.07 7.31
CA ALA A 123 11.18 22.38 5.96
C ALA A 123 10.97 21.22 4.99
N ILE A 124 11.16 19.98 5.45
CA ILE A 124 10.89 18.77 4.66
C ILE A 124 9.39 18.61 4.38
N HIS A 125 8.53 18.86 5.38
CA HIS A 125 7.08 18.80 5.20
C HIS A 125 6.59 19.81 4.14
N ASP A 126 7.07 21.06 4.21
CA ASP A 126 6.72 22.10 3.23
C ASP A 126 7.23 21.77 1.81
N LEU A 127 8.41 21.16 1.72
CA LEU A 127 8.94 20.68 0.44
C LEU A 127 8.07 19.56 -0.13
N LEU A 128 7.62 18.60 0.69
CA LEU A 128 6.72 17.53 0.26
C LEU A 128 5.36 18.08 -0.22
N GLU A 129 4.80 19.08 0.45
CA GLU A 129 3.60 19.80 -0.03
C GLU A 129 3.82 20.43 -1.40
N THR A 130 4.98 21.06 -1.60
CA THR A 130 5.34 21.69 -2.87
C THR A 130 5.46 20.65 -3.99
N VAL A 131 6.07 19.50 -3.69
CA VAL A 131 6.23 18.38 -4.64
C VAL A 131 4.88 17.79 -5.02
N GLU A 132 3.99 17.56 -4.04
CA GLU A 132 2.63 17.11 -4.27
C GLU A 132 1.84 18.09 -5.16
N GLN A 133 1.90 19.40 -4.87
CA GLN A 133 1.26 20.44 -5.67
C GLN A 133 1.82 20.52 -7.11
N ALA A 134 3.06 20.09 -7.31
CA ALA A 134 3.68 19.96 -8.63
C ALA A 134 3.30 18.66 -9.37
N GLY A 135 2.50 17.78 -8.77
CA GLY A 135 2.08 16.49 -9.32
C GLY A 135 3.01 15.32 -8.98
N GLY A 136 3.76 15.42 -7.88
CA GLY A 136 4.69 14.41 -7.41
C GLY A 136 6.13 14.58 -7.91
N GLY A 137 6.96 13.57 -7.69
CA GLY A 137 8.37 13.59 -8.05
C GLY A 137 9.27 12.81 -7.09
N ILE A 138 10.57 13.02 -7.20
CA ILE A 138 11.56 12.43 -6.29
C ILE A 138 12.05 13.53 -5.34
N VAL A 139 11.88 13.34 -4.03
CA VAL A 139 12.54 14.16 -3.01
C VAL A 139 13.82 13.44 -2.58
N TYR A 140 14.96 13.99 -2.98
CA TYR A 140 16.26 13.35 -2.79
C TYR A 140 16.97 13.89 -1.55
N PHE A 141 17.38 12.98 -0.68
CA PHE A 141 18.16 13.21 0.53
C PHE A 141 19.61 12.73 0.31
N PRO A 142 20.58 13.65 0.16
CA PRO A 142 22.00 13.32 0.17
C PRO A 142 22.45 12.63 1.47
N PRO A 143 23.68 12.07 1.52
CA PRO A 143 24.27 11.58 2.76
C PRO A 143 24.20 12.62 3.89
N GLY A 144 23.72 12.21 5.06
CA GLY A 144 23.50 13.10 6.20
C GLY A 144 22.59 12.46 7.25
N ARG A 145 22.49 13.11 8.41
CA ARG A 145 21.53 12.78 9.47
C ARG A 145 20.52 13.93 9.58
N TYR A 146 19.25 13.63 9.35
CA TYR A 146 18.18 14.62 9.30
C TYR A 146 17.27 14.45 10.51
N LEU A 147 17.23 15.45 11.38
CA LEU A 147 16.41 15.45 12.59
C LEU A 147 14.99 15.93 12.26
N LEU A 148 14.00 15.08 12.51
CA LEU A 148 12.60 15.33 12.22
C LEU A 148 11.82 15.55 13.52
N GLU A 149 11.68 16.80 13.92
CA GLU A 149 10.92 17.27 15.09
C GLU A 149 9.39 17.16 14.95
N ARG A 150 8.94 16.85 13.74
CA ARG A 150 7.56 16.51 13.37
C ARG A 150 7.54 15.34 12.39
N THR A 151 6.37 14.81 12.08
CA THR A 151 6.13 13.81 11.04
C THR A 151 5.90 14.50 9.68
N PRO A 152 6.83 14.43 8.71
CA PRO A 152 6.56 14.89 7.36
C PRO A 152 5.53 13.97 6.69
N LEU A 153 4.68 14.54 5.82
CA LEU A 153 3.61 13.80 5.14
C LEU A 153 3.90 13.72 3.64
N VAL A 154 4.01 12.50 3.12
CA VAL A 154 4.25 12.23 1.70
C VAL A 154 2.92 12.24 0.93
N GLY A 155 2.84 13.06 -0.12
CA GLY A 155 1.67 13.14 -1.01
C GLY A 155 1.66 12.07 -2.11
N ASP A 156 0.67 12.15 -2.99
CA ASP A 156 0.56 11.26 -4.16
C ASP A 156 1.81 11.33 -5.05
N ASP A 157 2.09 10.24 -5.77
CA ASP A 157 3.09 10.18 -6.85
C ASP A 157 4.51 10.63 -6.44
N THR A 158 4.84 10.49 -5.15
CA THR A 158 6.07 11.01 -4.56
C THR A 158 6.97 9.89 -4.04
N ILE A 159 8.26 9.93 -4.43
CA ILE A 159 9.29 9.03 -3.88
C ILE A 159 10.25 9.84 -3.01
N VAL A 160 10.38 9.45 -1.75
CA VAL A 160 11.45 9.92 -0.87
C VAL A 160 12.66 9.01 -1.06
N MET A 161 13.80 9.56 -1.46
CA MET A 161 14.97 8.76 -1.86
C MET A 161 16.22 9.21 -1.12
N GLY A 162 16.87 8.30 -0.39
CA GLY A 162 18.17 8.54 0.23
C GLY A 162 19.35 8.04 -0.60
N ALA A 163 20.55 8.24 -0.05
CA ALA A 163 21.81 7.74 -0.56
C ALA A 163 22.21 6.37 0.05
N GLY A 164 21.25 5.59 0.55
CA GLY A 164 21.45 4.31 1.22
C GLY A 164 21.72 4.48 2.72
N HIS A 165 22.59 3.63 3.28
CA HIS A 165 22.96 3.66 4.71
C HIS A 165 23.49 5.00 5.23
N SER A 166 23.98 5.87 4.34
CA SER A 166 24.53 7.17 4.71
C SER A 166 23.47 8.28 4.85
N THR A 167 22.21 8.02 4.46
CA THR A 167 21.09 8.91 4.72
C THR A 167 20.31 8.37 5.91
N ILE A 168 20.34 9.11 7.02
CA ILE A 168 19.74 8.71 8.29
C ILE A 168 18.58 9.65 8.58
N LEU A 169 17.39 9.09 8.80
CA LEU A 169 16.26 9.81 9.34
C LEU A 169 16.12 9.47 10.83
N GLU A 170 16.08 10.50 11.65
CA GLU A 170 15.93 10.41 13.10
C GLU A 170 14.78 11.30 13.53
N GLY A 171 13.83 10.73 14.26
CA GLY A 171 12.69 11.46 14.80
C GLY A 171 12.95 11.81 16.25
N ILE A 172 12.76 13.08 16.58
CA ILE A 172 12.86 13.57 17.95
C ILE A 172 11.46 13.97 18.42
N ARG A 173 11.10 13.64 19.66
CA ARG A 173 9.79 13.91 20.24
C ARG A 173 9.93 14.51 21.63
N PRO A 174 9.04 15.44 22.02
CA PRO A 174 8.93 15.82 23.41
C PRO A 174 8.65 14.60 24.30
N ALA A 175 9.13 14.65 25.54
CA ALA A 175 8.86 13.59 26.51
C ALA A 175 7.35 13.36 26.69
N GLY A 176 6.91 12.11 26.58
CA GLY A 176 5.50 11.71 26.60
C GLY A 176 4.84 11.64 25.22
N GLU A 177 5.50 12.10 24.17
CA GLU A 177 5.05 12.03 22.77
C GLU A 177 5.85 11.00 21.96
N GLU A 178 6.50 10.04 22.63
CA GLU A 178 7.23 8.97 21.97
C GLU A 178 6.29 8.04 21.19
N GLY A 179 6.85 7.34 20.19
CA GLY A 179 6.13 6.30 19.44
C GLY A 179 5.16 6.80 18.37
N LYS A 180 5.14 8.11 18.06
CA LYS A 180 4.42 8.62 16.87
C LYS A 180 5.20 8.26 15.61
N ALA A 181 4.60 8.34 14.43
CA ALA A 181 5.31 8.05 13.18
C ALA A 181 6.48 9.02 12.91
N LEU A 182 7.59 8.52 12.37
CA LEU A 182 8.72 9.31 11.85
C LEU A 182 8.29 10.02 10.58
N ILE A 183 7.67 9.26 9.68
CA ILE A 183 7.18 9.70 8.37
C ILE A 183 5.93 8.90 8.02
N SER A 184 4.95 9.57 7.43
CA SER A 184 3.66 8.99 7.04
C SER A 184 3.15 9.65 5.75
N ASN A 185 1.94 9.33 5.31
CA ASN A 185 1.34 9.88 4.10
C ASN A 185 0.32 10.98 4.39
N ARG A 186 0.06 11.81 3.38
CA ARG A 186 -1.15 12.65 3.33
C ARG A 186 -2.40 11.78 3.38
N GLY A 187 -3.44 12.28 4.04
CA GLY A 187 -4.69 11.54 4.22
C GLY A 187 -4.55 10.29 5.08
N TYR A 188 -3.62 10.25 6.03
CA TYR A 188 -3.54 9.16 7.02
C TYR A 188 -4.79 9.07 7.91
N ASP A 189 -5.58 10.14 7.97
CA ASP A 189 -6.80 10.33 8.77
C ASP A 189 -8.08 10.19 7.95
N VAL A 190 -8.01 9.72 6.72
CA VAL A 190 -9.20 9.36 5.92
C VAL A 190 -9.60 7.92 6.16
N THR A 191 -10.76 7.52 5.66
CA THR A 191 -11.26 6.14 5.72
C THR A 191 -10.86 5.34 4.48
N GLY A 192 -10.93 4.01 4.57
CA GLY A 192 -10.71 3.11 3.45
C GLY A 192 -9.27 3.14 2.95
N TYR A 193 -9.09 3.28 1.64
CA TYR A 193 -7.78 3.38 1.00
C TYR A 193 -7.64 4.71 0.24
N ASP A 194 -8.21 5.77 0.80
CA ASP A 194 -8.30 7.10 0.20
C ASP A 194 -7.17 8.05 0.65
N GLY A 195 -6.23 7.56 1.45
CA GLY A 195 -4.98 8.25 1.73
C GLY A 195 -4.08 8.27 0.49
N ALA A 196 -2.92 8.93 0.60
CA ALA A 196 -2.02 9.10 -0.53
C ALA A 196 -1.64 7.76 -1.18
N SER A 197 -1.37 7.83 -2.48
CA SER A 197 -1.19 6.70 -3.35
C SER A 197 0.02 6.84 -4.26
N ASN A 198 0.56 5.70 -4.71
CA ASN A 198 1.71 5.62 -5.62
C ASN A 198 2.96 6.35 -5.08
N TRP A 199 3.20 6.25 -3.77
CA TRP A 199 4.34 6.87 -3.11
C TRP A 199 5.30 5.82 -2.55
N GLY A 200 6.49 6.25 -2.12
CA GLY A 200 7.46 5.32 -1.58
C GLY A 200 8.64 5.97 -0.87
N ILE A 201 9.39 5.13 -0.18
CA ILE A 201 10.63 5.50 0.51
C ILE A 201 11.71 4.50 0.11
N CYS A 202 12.83 5.00 -0.41
CA CYS A 202 13.89 4.17 -0.95
C CYS A 202 15.26 4.55 -0.37
N ASN A 203 16.10 3.55 -0.07
CA ASN A 203 17.52 3.71 0.25
C ASN A 203 17.78 4.62 1.46
N ILE A 204 17.14 4.32 2.60
CA ILE A 204 17.23 5.14 3.82
C ILE A 204 17.51 4.27 5.05
N ARG A 205 18.29 4.81 5.97
CA ARG A 205 18.43 4.29 7.33
C ARG A 205 17.49 4.99 8.29
N ILE A 206 16.80 4.19 9.11
CA ILE A 206 15.96 4.63 10.23
C ILE A 206 16.76 4.41 11.51
N ASP A 207 16.97 5.49 12.27
CA ASP A 207 17.66 5.48 13.57
C ASP A 207 16.93 6.47 14.48
N THR A 208 15.82 6.03 15.07
CA THR A 208 14.79 6.89 15.66
C THR A 208 14.28 6.37 17.01
N PRO A 209 15.08 6.50 18.10
CA PRO A 209 14.75 5.91 19.39
C PRO A 209 13.44 6.43 20.01
N GLU A 210 12.92 7.57 19.54
CA GLU A 210 11.73 8.23 20.11
C GLU A 210 10.48 8.08 19.24
N THR A 211 10.56 7.44 18.06
CA THR A 211 9.42 7.31 17.14
C THR A 211 9.22 5.90 16.62
N THR A 212 8.00 5.60 16.19
CA THR A 212 7.77 4.55 15.18
C THR A 212 8.37 5.06 13.86
N GLY A 213 8.89 4.18 13.01
CA GLY A 213 9.52 4.53 11.74
C GLY A 213 8.51 4.94 10.67
N ILE A 214 8.50 4.21 9.54
CA ILE A 214 7.66 4.51 8.38
C ILE A 214 6.25 3.94 8.63
N MET A 215 5.23 4.79 8.56
CA MET A 215 3.84 4.40 8.82
C MET A 215 2.91 4.77 7.64
N PRO A 216 2.74 3.90 6.63
CA PRO A 216 1.66 4.02 5.67
C PRO A 216 0.31 3.78 6.37
N ALA A 217 -0.63 4.71 6.22
CA ALA A 217 -1.94 4.69 6.85
C ALA A 217 -3.04 5.03 5.84
N HIS A 218 -4.04 4.15 5.67
CA HIS A 218 -5.10 4.27 4.66
C HIS A 218 -4.58 4.51 3.23
N ALA A 219 -3.33 4.12 2.97
CA ALA A 219 -2.64 4.38 1.72
C ALA A 219 -2.84 3.24 0.73
N LYS A 220 -2.52 3.49 -0.55
CA LYS A 220 -2.47 2.43 -1.56
C LYS A 220 -1.28 2.52 -2.52
N ASN A 221 -0.78 1.37 -2.94
CA ASN A 221 0.35 1.26 -3.87
C ASN A 221 1.61 1.93 -3.31
N VAL A 222 2.06 1.47 -2.15
CA VAL A 222 3.22 2.02 -1.44
C VAL A 222 4.45 1.13 -1.67
N ARG A 223 5.60 1.73 -2.01
CA ARG A 223 6.86 1.02 -2.18
C ARG A 223 7.89 1.45 -1.14
N LEU A 224 8.31 0.51 -0.30
CA LEU A 224 9.39 0.69 0.66
C LEU A 224 10.56 -0.18 0.21
N GLU A 225 11.69 0.43 -0.13
CA GLU A 225 12.81 -0.29 -0.74
C GLU A 225 14.15 0.05 -0.08
N ASN A 226 14.96 -0.97 0.18
CA ASN A 226 16.29 -0.81 0.76
C ASN A 226 16.27 0.02 2.06
N ILE A 227 15.46 -0.44 3.01
CA ILE A 227 15.28 0.21 4.32
C ILE A 227 16.19 -0.46 5.35
N TYR A 228 16.97 0.34 6.06
CA TYR A 228 17.91 -0.12 7.07
C TYR A 228 17.46 0.34 8.46
N GLY A 229 16.93 -0.56 9.27
CA GLY A 229 16.49 -0.30 10.64
C GLY A 229 17.61 -0.49 11.67
N ASP A 230 17.82 0.54 12.49
CA ASP A 230 18.68 0.52 13.67
C ASP A 230 17.83 0.70 14.95
N TYR A 231 17.87 1.85 15.62
CA TYR A 231 16.99 2.12 16.77
C TYR A 231 15.58 2.51 16.30
N THR A 232 14.56 2.03 16.99
CA THR A 232 13.19 2.55 16.89
C THR A 232 12.48 2.46 18.24
N TYR A 233 11.44 3.26 18.45
CA TYR A 233 10.63 3.15 19.68
C TYR A 233 9.74 1.90 19.66
N ASN A 234 8.91 1.71 18.62
CA ASN A 234 8.03 0.54 18.47
C ASN A 234 8.44 -0.33 17.27
N HIS A 235 8.30 0.21 16.05
CA HIS A 235 8.44 -0.53 14.79
C HIS A 235 9.21 0.31 13.77
N HIS A 236 10.07 -0.30 12.95
CA HIS A 236 10.69 0.42 11.83
C HIS A 236 9.70 0.67 10.71
N ILE A 237 8.81 -0.29 10.47
CA ILE A 237 7.77 -0.23 9.44
C ILE A 237 6.48 -0.70 10.10
N ASP A 238 5.45 0.14 10.03
CA ASP A 238 4.13 -0.12 10.62
C ASP A 238 3.05 0.16 9.56
N ILE A 239 2.55 -0.88 8.91
CA ILE A 239 1.62 -0.77 7.79
C ILE A 239 0.20 -0.82 8.35
N VAL A 240 -0.49 0.32 8.38
CA VAL A 240 -1.79 0.49 9.05
C VAL A 240 -2.90 0.66 8.02
N SER A 241 -3.93 -0.18 8.06
CA SER A 241 -5.12 -0.11 7.18
C SER A 241 -4.81 0.17 5.71
N SER A 242 -3.71 -0.37 5.18
CA SER A 242 -3.17 0.02 3.87
C SER A 242 -3.25 -1.12 2.86
N LYS A 243 -3.21 -0.77 1.57
CA LYS A 243 -3.37 -1.72 0.47
C LYS A 243 -2.21 -1.70 -0.51
N ASN A 244 -1.80 -2.88 -1.00
CA ASN A 244 -0.75 -2.99 -2.02
C ASN A 244 0.56 -2.33 -1.56
N VAL A 245 1.01 -2.63 -0.34
CA VAL A 245 2.30 -2.16 0.18
C VAL A 245 3.37 -3.22 -0.07
N VAL A 246 4.49 -2.84 -0.67
CA VAL A 246 5.63 -3.73 -0.90
C VAL A 246 6.82 -3.21 -0.12
N VAL A 247 7.37 -4.06 0.74
CA VAL A 247 8.66 -3.89 1.40
C VAL A 247 9.66 -4.84 0.75
N ASP A 248 10.66 -4.30 0.05
CA ASP A 248 11.68 -5.07 -0.68
C ASP A 248 13.09 -4.61 -0.30
N GLY A 249 13.91 -5.52 0.25
CA GLY A 249 15.22 -5.16 0.76
C GLY A 249 15.11 -4.47 2.12
N TYR A 250 14.95 -5.25 3.18
CA TYR A 250 14.84 -4.73 4.54
C TYR A 250 15.89 -5.37 5.47
N TRP A 251 16.58 -4.55 6.25
CA TRP A 251 17.58 -5.02 7.21
C TRP A 251 17.35 -4.37 8.56
N ALA A 252 17.09 -5.16 9.60
CA ALA A 252 16.98 -4.69 10.98
C ALA A 252 18.14 -5.25 11.81
N THR A 253 18.88 -4.36 12.48
CA THR A 253 19.96 -4.73 13.42
C THR A 253 19.56 -4.55 14.89
N ARG A 254 18.37 -3.99 15.13
CA ARG A 254 17.68 -3.90 16.42
C ARG A 254 16.16 -3.92 16.17
N GLY A 255 15.36 -4.14 17.20
CA GLY A 255 13.92 -3.95 17.19
C GLY A 255 13.51 -2.67 17.90
N GLY A 256 12.24 -2.59 18.32
CA GLY A 256 11.76 -1.53 19.19
C GLY A 256 12.40 -1.58 20.57
N GLU A 257 12.21 -0.53 21.36
CA GLU A 257 12.62 -0.45 22.76
C GLU A 257 11.41 -0.43 23.70
N SER A 258 10.19 -0.34 23.16
CA SER A 258 8.94 -0.41 23.90
C SER A 258 8.51 -1.87 24.15
N GLY A 259 7.52 -2.08 25.01
CA GLY A 259 7.08 -3.42 25.44
C GLY A 259 6.15 -4.17 24.49
N SER A 260 6.10 -3.82 23.20
CA SER A 260 5.35 -4.53 22.16
C SER A 260 6.07 -4.32 20.83
N ASP A 261 7.25 -4.93 20.71
CA ASP A 261 8.19 -4.59 19.65
C ASP A 261 8.32 -5.66 18.57
N ALA A 262 8.14 -5.19 17.34
CA ALA A 262 8.40 -5.92 16.12
C ALA A 262 9.02 -4.95 15.12
N PRO A 263 10.21 -5.23 14.53
CA PRO A 263 10.78 -4.35 13.51
C PRO A 263 9.80 -4.07 12.35
N VAL A 264 8.97 -5.05 11.97
CA VAL A 264 7.92 -4.89 10.96
C VAL A 264 6.56 -5.32 11.52
N GLN A 265 5.57 -4.45 11.36
CA GLN A 265 4.19 -4.71 11.73
C GLN A 265 3.23 -4.49 10.54
N PHE A 266 2.24 -5.38 10.44
CA PHE A 266 1.03 -5.21 9.65
C PHE A 266 -0.12 -5.04 10.64
N ASP A 267 -0.75 -3.87 10.62
CA ASP A 267 -1.74 -3.42 11.60
C ASP A 267 -3.03 -2.96 10.87
N ALA A 268 -4.17 -2.96 11.53
CA ALA A 268 -5.39 -2.35 11.05
C ALA A 268 -6.02 -1.45 12.13
N GLN A 269 -6.43 -0.26 11.71
CA GLN A 269 -7.09 0.72 12.56
C GLN A 269 -8.57 0.36 12.76
N TYR A 270 -8.83 -0.59 13.65
CA TYR A 270 -10.19 -1.04 13.97
C TYR A 270 -10.96 -0.01 14.81
N SER A 271 -12.29 -0.08 14.76
CA SER A 271 -13.20 0.82 15.51
C SER A 271 -12.87 0.88 17.01
N GLY A 272 -12.54 2.06 17.51
CA GLY A 272 -12.12 2.33 18.88
C GLY A 272 -10.60 2.27 19.10
N ALA A 273 -9.82 2.07 18.05
CA ALA A 273 -8.36 2.14 18.13
C ALA A 273 -7.89 3.54 18.57
N SER A 274 -6.83 3.56 19.37
CA SER A 274 -6.28 4.80 19.98
C SER A 274 -4.76 4.89 19.88
N TRP A 275 -4.16 4.06 19.03
CA TRP A 275 -2.76 4.08 18.63
C TRP A 275 -2.68 4.46 17.16
N ASN A 276 -1.45 4.52 16.64
CA ASN A 276 -1.11 4.96 15.28
C ASN A 276 -1.49 6.42 15.00
N GLY A 277 -0.48 7.22 14.72
CA GLY A 277 -0.73 8.61 14.37
C GLY A 277 0.54 9.41 14.19
N VAL A 278 0.34 10.66 13.86
CA VAL A 278 1.39 11.59 13.45
C VAL A 278 1.55 12.68 14.49
N TRP A 279 2.77 13.18 14.63
CA TRP A 279 3.08 14.35 15.44
C TRP A 279 3.31 15.54 14.50
N ASP A 280 2.46 16.56 14.53
CA ASP A 280 2.60 17.68 13.60
C ASP A 280 3.65 18.72 14.03
N GLY A 281 4.29 18.51 15.19
CA GLY A 281 5.18 19.48 15.86
C GLY A 281 4.54 20.10 17.10
N SER A 282 3.23 19.97 17.26
CA SER A 282 2.45 20.56 18.36
C SER A 282 1.35 19.67 18.91
N GLU A 283 0.71 18.88 18.05
CA GLU A 283 -0.42 18.03 18.39
C GLU A 283 -0.23 16.63 17.81
N TYR A 284 -0.72 15.65 18.58
CA TYR A 284 -0.84 14.27 18.13
C TYR A 284 -2.19 14.06 17.46
N SER A 285 -2.16 13.61 16.21
CA SER A 285 -3.36 13.29 15.44
C SER A 285 -3.39 11.80 15.11
N LEU A 286 -4.53 11.16 15.39
CA LEU A 286 -4.74 9.74 15.20
C LEU A 286 -5.06 9.41 13.74
N VAL A 287 -4.66 8.20 13.33
CA VAL A 287 -5.24 7.53 12.15
C VAL A 287 -6.72 7.27 12.43
N THR A 288 -7.58 7.49 11.42
CA THR A 288 -9.02 7.29 11.56
C THR A 288 -9.35 5.81 11.72
N ASP A 289 -10.15 5.47 12.73
CA ASP A 289 -10.60 4.12 12.98
C ASP A 289 -11.87 3.78 12.19
N ASP A 290 -11.79 2.78 11.31
CA ASP A 290 -12.90 2.45 10.41
C ASP A 290 -13.01 0.97 10.02
N ASP A 291 -12.27 0.09 10.70
CA ASP A 291 -12.21 -1.34 10.44
C ASP A 291 -11.68 -1.71 9.03
N THR A 292 -11.01 -0.79 8.34
CA THR A 292 -10.34 -1.09 7.07
C THR A 292 -9.20 -2.08 7.31
N PRO A 293 -9.19 -3.25 6.63
CA PRO A 293 -8.12 -4.21 6.81
C PRO A 293 -6.83 -3.76 6.11
N THR A 294 -5.69 -4.18 6.63
CA THR A 294 -4.44 -4.17 5.88
C THR A 294 -4.44 -5.33 4.90
N ARG A 295 -4.17 -5.04 3.61
CA ARG A 295 -4.31 -6.08 2.60
C ARG A 295 -3.38 -6.01 1.40
N SER A 296 -3.15 -7.18 0.80
CA SER A 296 -2.33 -7.33 -0.41
C SER A 296 -0.92 -6.77 -0.22
N CYS A 297 -0.34 -6.98 0.96
CA CYS A 297 0.97 -6.44 1.32
C CYS A 297 2.04 -7.53 1.26
N THR A 298 3.26 -7.17 0.90
CA THR A 298 4.39 -8.10 0.75
C THR A 298 5.61 -7.57 1.47
N LEU A 299 6.23 -8.43 2.30
CA LEU A 299 7.58 -8.28 2.82
C LEU A 299 8.47 -9.30 2.12
N THR A 300 9.50 -8.84 1.40
CA THR A 300 10.42 -9.69 0.65
C THR A 300 11.88 -9.26 0.80
N ASN A 301 12.80 -10.21 0.64
CA ASN A 301 14.25 -9.99 0.62
C ASN A 301 14.74 -9.27 1.89
N PHE A 302 14.51 -9.89 3.04
CA PHE A 302 14.72 -9.23 4.33
C PHE A 302 15.61 -10.02 5.30
N VAL A 303 16.26 -9.30 6.21
CA VAL A 303 17.04 -9.84 7.32
C VAL A 303 16.67 -9.08 8.60
N ILE A 304 16.20 -9.81 9.61
CA ILE A 304 15.94 -9.31 10.96
C ILE A 304 16.92 -10.03 11.89
N ASP A 305 17.97 -9.32 12.30
CA ASP A 305 19.04 -9.80 13.19
C ASP A 305 19.26 -8.78 14.32
N PRO A 306 18.27 -8.60 15.20
CA PRO A 306 18.28 -7.61 16.24
C PRO A 306 19.22 -7.99 17.39
N SER A 307 20.04 -7.03 17.80
CA SER A 307 20.97 -7.19 18.93
C SER A 307 20.31 -6.99 20.31
N ASN A 308 19.09 -6.44 20.36
CA ASN A 308 18.38 -6.09 21.59
C ASN A 308 17.24 -7.07 21.95
N GLY A 309 17.04 -8.13 21.19
CA GLY A 309 16.08 -9.18 21.53
C GLY A 309 14.61 -8.74 21.54
N PRO A 310 14.05 -8.21 20.44
CA PRO A 310 12.64 -7.87 20.39
C PRO A 310 11.76 -9.10 20.61
N GLU A 311 10.53 -8.86 21.07
CA GLU A 311 9.53 -9.91 21.23
C GLU A 311 9.30 -10.61 19.88
N HIS A 312 9.13 -9.84 18.81
CA HIS A 312 8.74 -10.35 17.51
C HIS A 312 9.65 -9.87 16.37
N GLY A 313 9.71 -10.64 15.28
CA GLY A 313 10.36 -10.21 14.03
C GLY A 313 9.36 -9.52 13.10
N VAL A 314 8.31 -10.27 12.74
CA VAL A 314 7.17 -9.78 11.94
C VAL A 314 5.89 -10.03 12.73
N HIS A 315 5.05 -9.00 12.85
CA HIS A 315 3.81 -9.07 13.62
C HIS A 315 2.60 -8.65 12.77
N LEU A 316 1.61 -9.53 12.68
CA LEU A 316 0.27 -9.22 12.20
C LEU A 316 -0.60 -8.92 13.42
N HIS A 317 -0.89 -7.65 13.63
CA HIS A 317 -1.51 -7.11 14.82
C HIS A 317 -2.89 -6.52 14.48
N HIS A 318 -3.78 -6.51 15.47
CA HIS A 318 -4.99 -5.70 15.55
C HIS A 318 -5.84 -5.62 14.27
N GLY A 319 -6.92 -6.37 14.21
CA GLY A 319 -7.90 -6.31 13.13
C GLY A 319 -7.57 -7.16 11.91
N GLY A 320 -8.25 -6.85 10.80
CA GLY A 320 -8.24 -7.67 9.60
C GLY A 320 -6.94 -7.58 8.81
N ASN A 321 -6.34 -8.74 8.54
CA ASN A 321 -5.15 -8.88 7.68
C ASN A 321 -5.46 -9.84 6.51
N GLU A 322 -5.36 -9.36 5.27
CA GLU A 322 -5.80 -10.12 4.08
C GLU A 322 -4.72 -10.16 2.99
N SER A 323 -4.43 -11.32 2.39
CA SER A 323 -3.45 -11.44 1.29
C SER A 323 -2.07 -10.90 1.67
N ILE A 324 -1.57 -11.26 2.85
CA ILE A 324 -0.24 -10.86 3.33
C ILE A 324 0.79 -11.90 2.90
N THR A 325 1.90 -11.44 2.33
CA THR A 325 3.01 -12.30 1.92
C THR A 325 4.28 -11.93 2.67
N VAL A 326 4.92 -12.91 3.31
CA VAL A 326 6.24 -12.80 3.93
C VAL A 326 7.15 -13.81 3.25
N THR A 327 8.13 -13.35 2.47
CA THR A 327 8.93 -14.26 1.62
C THR A 327 10.42 -13.93 1.57
N ASN A 328 11.26 -14.92 1.25
CA ASN A 328 12.69 -14.74 0.99
C ASN A 328 13.40 -14.00 2.14
N GLY A 329 13.29 -14.56 3.35
CA GLY A 329 13.61 -13.84 4.59
C GLY A 329 14.43 -14.63 5.59
N TYR A 330 15.13 -13.90 6.46
CA TYR A 330 15.85 -14.44 7.60
C TYR A 330 15.48 -13.69 8.88
N ILE A 331 15.08 -14.40 9.93
CA ILE A 331 14.73 -13.83 11.24
C ILE A 331 15.46 -14.59 12.34
N THR A 332 16.16 -13.87 13.20
CA THR A 332 16.85 -14.43 14.37
C THR A 332 16.73 -13.54 15.59
N GLY A 333 17.16 -14.02 16.76
CA GLY A 333 17.34 -13.21 17.95
C GLY A 333 16.05 -12.72 18.62
N CYS A 334 14.86 -13.13 18.19
CA CYS A 334 13.62 -12.74 18.85
C CYS A 334 13.43 -13.49 20.19
N GLU A 335 13.10 -12.74 21.24
CA GLU A 335 12.85 -13.28 22.58
C GLU A 335 11.57 -14.12 22.65
N TYR A 336 10.59 -13.87 21.77
CA TYR A 336 9.33 -14.62 21.74
C TYR A 336 9.12 -15.40 20.45
N THR A 337 8.84 -14.74 19.32
CA THR A 337 8.42 -15.44 18.09
C THR A 337 8.91 -14.71 16.85
N ALA A 338 9.48 -15.44 15.88
CA ALA A 338 9.94 -14.82 14.64
C ALA A 338 8.78 -14.19 13.82
N ILE A 339 7.69 -14.95 13.58
CA ILE A 339 6.48 -14.44 12.92
C ILE A 339 5.25 -14.68 13.80
N ARG A 340 4.55 -13.60 14.14
CA ARG A 340 3.42 -13.57 15.06
C ARG A 340 2.15 -13.08 14.37
N ALA A 341 1.03 -13.74 14.64
CA ALA A 341 -0.29 -13.12 14.54
C ALA A 341 -1.00 -13.26 15.89
N ASP A 342 -1.73 -12.22 16.31
CA ASP A 342 -2.36 -12.23 17.62
C ASP A 342 -3.52 -13.21 17.75
N PRO A 343 -3.86 -13.60 18.99
CA PRO A 343 -5.00 -14.45 19.23
C PRO A 343 -6.27 -13.72 18.82
N ASN A 344 -7.24 -14.43 18.26
CA ASN A 344 -8.50 -13.90 17.74
C ASN A 344 -8.41 -13.01 16.49
N GLU A 345 -7.21 -12.72 15.97
CA GLU A 345 -7.10 -11.93 14.74
C GLU A 345 -7.57 -12.69 13.52
N VAL A 346 -8.32 -12.01 12.66
CA VAL A 346 -8.81 -12.58 11.39
C VAL A 346 -7.74 -12.38 10.33
N VAL A 347 -7.08 -13.48 9.98
CA VAL A 347 -6.07 -13.55 8.93
C VAL A 347 -6.60 -14.38 7.78
N THR A 348 -6.55 -13.84 6.57
CA THR A 348 -6.97 -14.56 5.35
C THR A 348 -5.92 -14.47 4.26
N ASP A 349 -5.69 -15.55 3.52
CA ASP A 349 -4.72 -15.58 2.42
C ASP A 349 -3.29 -15.17 2.87
N LEU A 350 -2.80 -15.78 3.96
CA LEU A 350 -1.45 -15.54 4.46
C LEU A 350 -0.46 -16.50 3.79
N THR A 351 0.56 -15.95 3.13
CA THR A 351 1.66 -16.72 2.57
C THR A 351 2.97 -16.45 3.32
N ILE A 352 3.60 -17.50 3.82
CA ILE A 352 4.97 -17.49 4.37
C ILE A 352 5.82 -18.44 3.52
N ASN A 353 6.79 -17.93 2.78
CA ASN A 353 7.55 -18.75 1.82
C ASN A 353 9.06 -18.44 1.83
N ASP A 354 9.90 -19.48 1.83
CA ASP A 354 11.36 -19.30 1.77
C ASP A 354 11.88 -18.41 2.92
N VAL A 355 11.42 -18.70 4.15
CA VAL A 355 11.80 -17.98 5.36
C VAL A 355 12.58 -18.88 6.32
N SER A 356 13.66 -18.34 6.87
CA SER A 356 14.46 -18.99 7.91
C SER A 356 14.25 -18.29 9.25
N CYS A 357 13.58 -18.96 10.19
CA CYS A 357 13.39 -18.52 11.58
C CYS A 357 14.39 -19.26 12.47
N ILE A 358 15.55 -18.66 12.73
CA ILE A 358 16.70 -19.32 13.38
C ILE A 358 16.99 -18.71 14.75
N ASN A 359 17.21 -19.51 15.78
CA ASN A 359 17.58 -19.08 17.14
C ASN A 359 16.61 -18.05 17.72
N ASN A 360 15.31 -18.31 17.54
CA ASN A 360 14.24 -17.57 18.20
C ASN A 360 13.60 -18.47 19.27
N ALA A 361 12.92 -17.90 20.27
CA ALA A 361 12.23 -18.76 21.24
C ALA A 361 11.13 -19.62 20.58
N ARG A 362 10.45 -19.08 19.56
CA ARG A 362 9.50 -19.77 18.67
C ARG A 362 9.73 -19.35 17.22
N GLY A 363 9.36 -20.24 16.29
CA GLY A 363 9.37 -19.94 14.86
C GLY A 363 8.16 -19.10 14.45
N ILE A 364 7.04 -19.77 14.18
CA ILE A 364 5.81 -19.14 13.68
C ILE A 364 4.68 -19.42 14.68
N THR A 365 4.04 -18.37 15.19
CA THR A 365 2.90 -18.49 16.10
C THR A 365 1.74 -17.63 15.62
N LEU A 366 0.78 -18.23 14.93
CA LEU A 366 -0.36 -17.50 14.37
C LEU A 366 -1.52 -17.31 15.36
N GLY A 367 -1.32 -17.53 16.67
CA GLY A 367 -2.36 -17.26 17.68
C GLY A 367 -3.56 -18.20 17.63
N GLN A 368 -4.27 -18.31 18.76
CA GLN A 368 -5.42 -19.19 18.88
C GLN A 368 -6.70 -18.48 18.40
N ILE A 369 -7.45 -19.14 17.54
CA ILE A 369 -8.83 -18.78 17.18
C ILE A 369 -9.58 -20.06 16.79
N LYS A 370 -10.89 -20.11 17.01
CA LYS A 370 -11.69 -21.31 16.72
C LYS A 370 -12.09 -21.45 15.26
N SER A 371 -12.26 -20.34 14.55
CA SER A 371 -12.66 -20.30 13.13
C SER A 371 -12.54 -18.87 12.62
N GLY A 372 -12.75 -18.68 11.32
CA GLY A 372 -12.82 -17.37 10.67
C GLY A 372 -11.57 -17.02 9.86
N ARG A 373 -10.49 -17.80 9.99
CA ARG A 373 -9.32 -17.68 9.12
C ARG A 373 -9.44 -18.63 7.94
N ARG A 374 -8.78 -18.29 6.84
CA ARG A 374 -8.77 -19.11 5.61
C ARG A 374 -7.46 -18.97 4.88
N GLU A 375 -7.13 -19.99 4.10
CA GLU A 375 -6.06 -19.94 3.10
C GLU A 375 -4.69 -19.56 3.70
N LEU A 376 -4.13 -20.43 4.54
CA LEU A 376 -2.75 -20.31 5.00
C LEU A 376 -1.83 -21.11 4.09
N THR A 377 -0.78 -20.49 3.55
CA THR A 377 0.32 -21.18 2.88
C THR A 377 1.62 -20.99 3.65
N VAL A 378 2.25 -22.09 4.06
CA VAL A 378 3.63 -22.07 4.60
C VAL A 378 4.50 -23.00 3.77
N SER A 379 5.49 -22.46 3.06
CA SER A 379 6.36 -23.26 2.18
C SER A 379 7.84 -22.95 2.33
N ASN A 380 8.68 -23.97 2.08
CA ASN A 380 10.14 -23.83 2.02
C ASN A 380 10.72 -23.12 3.26
N THR A 381 10.19 -23.44 4.44
CA THR A 381 10.48 -22.69 5.68
C THR A 381 11.33 -23.54 6.61
N THR A 382 12.36 -22.93 7.19
CA THR A 382 13.20 -23.56 8.23
C THR A 382 12.98 -22.86 9.56
N ILE A 383 12.61 -23.62 10.58
CA ILE A 383 12.50 -23.18 11.97
C ILE A 383 13.53 -23.98 12.76
N ARG A 384 14.51 -23.30 13.37
CA ARG A 384 15.54 -23.98 14.15
C ARG A 384 15.97 -23.19 15.36
N THR A 385 16.13 -23.84 16.50
CA THR A 385 16.75 -23.25 17.67
C THR A 385 17.75 -24.23 18.26
N ASP A 386 19.03 -23.84 18.23
CA ASP A 386 20.13 -24.68 18.74
C ASP A 386 20.34 -24.50 20.26
N ASP A 387 19.73 -23.48 20.85
CA ASP A 387 19.74 -23.19 22.29
C ASP A 387 18.47 -23.73 22.97
N SER A 388 18.62 -24.80 23.75
CA SER A 388 17.51 -25.42 24.47
C SER A 388 16.92 -24.51 25.55
N ASP A 389 17.71 -23.59 26.11
CA ASP A 389 17.23 -22.67 27.15
C ASP A 389 16.39 -21.54 26.53
N GLN A 390 16.65 -21.20 25.26
CA GLN A 390 15.86 -20.24 24.48
C GLN A 390 14.56 -20.85 23.94
N ALA A 391 14.59 -22.12 23.52
CA ALA A 391 13.44 -22.76 22.89
C ALA A 391 12.22 -22.82 23.82
N ALA A 392 11.06 -22.36 23.34
CA ALA A 392 9.84 -22.30 24.13
C ALA A 392 8.62 -22.70 23.32
N GLY A 393 7.62 -23.33 23.96
CA GLY A 393 6.32 -23.61 23.32
C GLY A 393 6.46 -24.49 22.08
N SER A 394 6.15 -23.95 20.89
CA SER A 394 6.24 -24.70 19.65
C SER A 394 7.01 -23.99 18.55
N GLY A 395 7.68 -24.77 17.70
CA GLY A 395 8.33 -24.24 16.51
C GLY A 395 7.32 -23.62 15.54
N LEU A 396 6.25 -24.35 15.21
CA LEU A 396 5.14 -23.89 14.38
C LEU A 396 3.79 -24.11 15.08
N TYR A 397 3.02 -23.04 15.21
CA TYR A 397 1.64 -23.05 15.71
C TYR A 397 0.69 -22.26 14.81
N ALA A 398 -0.42 -22.87 14.44
CA ALA A 398 -1.55 -22.18 13.81
C ALA A 398 -2.89 -22.74 14.28
N ALA A 399 -3.92 -21.91 14.23
CA ALA A 399 -5.28 -22.32 14.57
C ALA A 399 -6.34 -21.61 13.73
N GLY A 400 -7.47 -22.30 13.52
CA GLY A 400 -8.71 -21.72 13.03
C GLY A 400 -8.79 -21.47 11.52
N PHE A 401 -7.91 -22.08 10.73
CA PHE A 401 -7.86 -21.92 9.28
C PHE A 401 -8.66 -22.99 8.54
N ASP A 402 -9.45 -22.55 7.56
CA ASP A 402 -10.04 -23.38 6.51
C ASP A 402 -9.14 -23.34 5.26
N GLY A 403 -8.68 -24.51 4.79
CA GLY A 403 -7.88 -24.66 3.57
C GLY A 403 -6.41 -24.25 3.73
N ALA A 404 -5.73 -24.77 4.76
CA ALA A 404 -4.30 -24.52 4.97
C ALA A 404 -3.41 -25.51 4.19
N ALA A 405 -2.29 -25.04 3.63
CA ALA A 405 -1.28 -25.83 2.93
C ALA A 405 0.12 -25.56 3.47
N ILE A 406 0.79 -26.61 3.94
CA ILE A 406 2.12 -26.55 4.54
C ILE A 406 3.04 -27.52 3.79
N SER A 407 4.15 -27.02 3.24
CA SER A 407 5.04 -27.85 2.43
C SER A 407 6.52 -27.52 2.56
N ASN A 408 7.39 -28.53 2.51
CA ASN A 408 8.84 -28.34 2.57
C ASN A 408 9.26 -27.55 3.84
N VAL A 409 8.70 -27.92 4.99
CA VAL A 409 8.99 -27.25 6.28
C VAL A 409 9.86 -28.14 7.15
N SER A 410 10.90 -27.56 7.74
CA SER A 410 11.74 -28.22 8.74
C SER A 410 11.66 -27.48 10.06
N VAL A 411 11.34 -28.20 11.15
CA VAL A 411 11.38 -27.72 12.52
C VAL A 411 12.40 -28.54 13.29
N ASP A 412 13.45 -27.91 13.83
CA ASP A 412 14.54 -28.58 14.58
C ASP A 412 14.89 -27.80 15.85
N GLY A 413 14.60 -28.33 17.02
CA GLY A 413 14.95 -27.71 18.30
C GLY A 413 14.18 -28.26 19.47
N ALA A 414 14.67 -27.99 20.68
CA ALA A 414 14.08 -28.41 21.95
C ALA A 414 12.81 -27.61 22.32
N PHE A 415 11.90 -27.43 21.37
CA PHE A 415 10.58 -26.88 21.64
C PHE A 415 9.77 -27.87 22.46
N THR A 416 8.77 -27.42 23.22
CA THR A 416 7.82 -28.35 23.86
C THR A 416 7.17 -29.24 22.82
N ASN A 417 6.70 -28.69 21.70
CA ASN A 417 6.23 -29.47 20.56
C ASN A 417 6.85 -28.89 19.28
N ALA A 418 7.19 -29.70 18.29
CA ALA A 418 7.71 -29.13 17.05
C ALA A 418 6.58 -28.39 16.30
N ILE A 419 5.44 -29.06 16.08
CA ILE A 419 4.31 -28.51 15.32
C ILE A 419 3.00 -28.76 16.06
N ILE A 420 2.19 -27.72 16.22
CA ILE A 420 0.86 -27.78 16.85
C ILE A 420 -0.21 -27.13 15.95
N PHE A 421 -1.36 -27.78 15.82
CA PHE A 421 -2.54 -27.22 15.18
C PHE A 421 -3.83 -27.40 16.00
N ASP A 422 -4.72 -26.41 15.92
CA ASP A 422 -6.09 -26.46 16.44
C ASP A 422 -7.08 -25.98 15.39
N HIS A 423 -8.29 -26.55 15.39
CA HIS A 423 -9.42 -26.04 14.61
C HIS A 423 -9.06 -25.79 13.14
N MET A 424 -8.42 -26.76 12.50
CA MET A 424 -8.00 -26.66 11.11
C MET A 424 -8.90 -27.53 10.24
N ASP A 425 -9.49 -26.94 9.20
CA ASP A 425 -10.27 -27.67 8.21
C ASP A 425 -9.47 -27.79 6.91
N ASP A 426 -9.53 -28.96 6.27
CA ASP A 426 -8.79 -29.30 5.04
C ASP A 426 -7.27 -28.95 5.10
N LEU A 427 -6.59 -29.28 6.21
CA LEU A 427 -5.15 -29.05 6.35
C LEU A 427 -4.34 -30.03 5.49
N LYS A 428 -3.52 -29.51 4.59
CA LYS A 428 -2.63 -30.29 3.71
C LYS A 428 -1.18 -30.09 4.14
N MET A 429 -0.48 -31.19 4.44
CA MET A 429 0.92 -31.18 4.85
C MET A 429 1.74 -32.13 3.97
N CYS A 430 2.85 -31.65 3.40
CA CYS A 430 3.73 -32.47 2.57
C CYS A 430 5.22 -32.15 2.78
N ASN A 431 6.08 -33.16 2.82
CA ASN A 431 7.54 -32.99 2.96
C ASN A 431 7.92 -32.20 4.22
N ILE A 432 7.51 -32.71 5.39
CA ILE A 432 7.68 -32.04 6.68
C ILE A 432 8.68 -32.80 7.55
N THR A 433 9.65 -32.10 8.13
CA THR A 433 10.55 -32.66 9.16
C THR A 433 10.28 -31.97 10.49
N ALA A 434 10.05 -32.76 11.53
CA ALA A 434 9.92 -32.32 12.91
C ALA A 434 10.95 -33.08 13.76
N LYS A 435 11.88 -32.35 14.38
CA LYS A 435 13.02 -32.92 15.09
C LYS A 435 13.28 -32.23 16.42
N GLY A 436 13.66 -33.02 17.43
CA GLY A 436 14.23 -32.53 18.68
C GLY A 436 13.25 -32.04 19.74
N ALA A 437 11.93 -32.07 19.48
CA ALA A 437 10.94 -31.57 20.44
C ALA A 437 10.87 -32.42 21.72
N ASP A 438 10.69 -31.77 22.86
CA ASP A 438 10.67 -32.41 24.19
C ASP A 438 9.43 -33.28 24.43
N ASP A 439 8.31 -32.99 23.77
CA ASP A 439 7.06 -33.74 23.87
C ASP A 439 6.71 -34.38 22.52
N GLN A 440 6.06 -33.64 21.63
CA GLN A 440 5.43 -34.22 20.43
C GLN A 440 5.98 -33.61 19.14
N ALA A 441 6.19 -34.44 18.12
CA ALA A 441 6.62 -33.96 16.80
C ALA A 441 5.46 -33.26 16.07
N PHE A 442 4.35 -33.97 15.90
CA PHE A 442 3.12 -33.46 15.27
C PHE A 442 1.95 -33.57 16.25
N ARG A 443 1.40 -32.43 16.67
CA ARG A 443 0.25 -32.37 17.59
C ARG A 443 -0.97 -31.75 16.92
N PHE A 444 -1.91 -32.59 16.51
CA PHE A 444 -3.23 -32.18 16.05
C PHE A 444 -4.18 -32.20 17.24
N ARG A 445 -4.31 -31.06 17.94
CA ARG A 445 -4.79 -31.05 19.33
C ARG A 445 -6.31 -31.13 19.44
N GLU A 446 -7.05 -30.36 18.66
CA GLU A 446 -8.51 -30.34 18.73
C GLU A 446 -9.12 -29.93 17.38
N ASN A 447 -10.12 -30.70 16.89
CA ASN A 447 -10.89 -30.41 15.67
C ASN A 447 -10.01 -30.10 14.44
N VAL A 448 -9.02 -30.96 14.17
CA VAL A 448 -8.14 -30.83 13.00
C VAL A 448 -8.43 -31.94 11.98
N ASP A 449 -8.82 -31.59 10.76
CA ASP A 449 -8.83 -32.53 9.62
C ASP A 449 -7.57 -32.32 8.77
N VAL A 450 -6.70 -33.32 8.72
CA VAL A 450 -5.38 -33.21 8.11
C VAL A 450 -5.00 -34.39 7.22
N THR A 451 -4.39 -34.06 6.08
CA THR A 451 -3.63 -35.00 5.24
C THR A 451 -2.14 -34.73 5.36
N LEU A 452 -1.39 -35.66 5.98
CA LEU A 452 0.06 -35.59 6.20
C LEU A 452 0.81 -36.59 5.31
N THR A 453 1.58 -36.10 4.34
CA THR A 453 2.34 -36.95 3.41
C THR A 453 3.83 -36.67 3.44
N THR A 454 4.66 -37.69 3.27
CA THR A 454 6.12 -37.55 3.23
C THR A 454 6.64 -36.76 4.45
N ALA A 455 6.56 -37.34 5.64
CA ALA A 455 6.94 -36.65 6.86
C ALA A 455 7.99 -37.43 7.67
N ARG A 456 8.73 -36.72 8.51
CA ARG A 456 9.72 -37.30 9.42
C ARG A 456 9.56 -36.73 10.82
N ALA A 457 9.35 -37.60 11.80
CA ALA A 457 9.48 -37.30 13.21
C ALA A 457 10.78 -37.93 13.72
N ALA A 458 11.67 -37.13 14.29
CA ALA A 458 12.98 -37.61 14.75
C ALA A 458 13.35 -37.05 16.13
N ASP A 459 13.87 -37.90 17.01
CA ASP A 459 14.43 -37.48 18.31
C ASP A 459 13.42 -36.64 19.12
N CYS A 460 12.16 -37.09 19.22
CA CYS A 460 11.11 -36.41 19.98
C CYS A 460 10.75 -37.20 21.25
N GLY A 461 10.44 -36.49 22.33
CA GLY A 461 10.33 -37.07 23.67
C GLY A 461 9.28 -38.16 23.81
N THR A 462 8.02 -37.89 23.46
CA THR A 462 6.90 -38.81 23.78
C THR A 462 6.25 -39.42 22.54
N VAL A 463 5.76 -38.59 21.60
CA VAL A 463 4.92 -39.06 20.49
C VAL A 463 5.33 -38.45 19.17
N GLY A 464 5.44 -39.29 18.14
CA GLY A 464 5.59 -38.85 16.76
C GLY A 464 4.37 -38.08 16.27
N ILE A 465 3.19 -38.72 16.26
CA ILE A 465 1.90 -38.08 15.90
C ILE A 465 0.88 -38.22 17.02
N TYR A 466 0.37 -37.10 17.51
CA TYR A 466 -0.78 -37.02 18.41
C TYR A 466 -2.02 -36.51 17.67
N SER A 467 -3.13 -37.25 17.77
CA SER A 467 -4.47 -36.88 17.28
C SER A 467 -5.42 -36.76 18.47
N GLY A 468 -5.78 -35.54 18.83
CA GLY A 468 -6.72 -35.26 19.91
C GLY A 468 -8.19 -35.20 19.47
N PRO A 469 -9.08 -34.81 20.39
CA PRO A 469 -10.53 -34.89 20.20
C PRO A 469 -11.01 -34.16 18.94
N GLY A 470 -11.92 -34.82 18.21
CA GLY A 470 -12.52 -34.26 16.99
C GLY A 470 -11.57 -34.15 15.81
N SER A 471 -10.31 -34.61 15.94
CA SER A 471 -9.32 -34.57 14.87
C SER A 471 -9.34 -35.86 14.04
N SER A 472 -9.06 -35.70 12.74
CA SER A 472 -8.95 -36.76 11.74
C SER A 472 -7.60 -36.60 11.04
N VAL A 473 -6.74 -37.62 11.14
CA VAL A 473 -5.39 -37.59 10.56
C VAL A 473 -5.26 -38.69 9.52
N ALA A 474 -5.30 -38.32 8.25
CA ALA A 474 -4.87 -39.17 7.14
C ALA A 474 -3.37 -39.00 6.93
N TYR A 475 -2.58 -40.08 6.95
CA TYR A 475 -1.13 -39.95 6.77
C TYR A 475 -0.52 -41.05 5.88
N GLY A 476 0.56 -40.71 5.17
CA GLY A 476 1.28 -41.64 4.28
C GLY A 476 2.75 -41.26 4.08
N GLY A 477 3.65 -42.23 4.08
CA GLY A 477 5.09 -41.98 3.92
C GLY A 477 5.72 -41.25 5.12
N VAL A 478 5.27 -41.54 6.33
CA VAL A 478 5.84 -40.98 7.57
C VAL A 478 6.93 -41.90 8.12
N THR A 479 8.10 -41.34 8.42
CA THR A 479 9.22 -42.04 9.08
C THR A 479 9.36 -41.57 10.52
N PHE A 480 9.64 -42.50 11.42
CA PHE A 480 9.82 -42.26 12.85
C PHE A 480 11.19 -42.76 13.30
N ASP A 481 12.03 -41.85 13.78
CA ASP A 481 13.38 -42.14 14.28
C ASP A 481 13.48 -41.71 15.74
N ASN A 482 13.83 -42.62 16.66
CA ASN A 482 14.02 -42.30 18.08
C ASN A 482 12.85 -41.53 18.72
N VAL A 483 11.61 -41.99 18.49
CA VAL A 483 10.42 -41.53 19.21
C VAL A 483 9.92 -42.64 20.13
N GLU A 484 9.42 -42.32 21.32
CA GLU A 484 8.91 -43.32 22.26
C GLU A 484 7.67 -44.04 21.71
N SER A 485 6.67 -43.28 21.28
CA SER A 485 5.45 -43.78 20.64
C SER A 485 5.29 -43.18 19.24
N ARG A 486 4.87 -44.01 18.28
CA ARG A 486 4.70 -43.53 16.89
C ARG A 486 3.42 -42.70 16.72
N VAL A 487 2.28 -43.24 17.16
CA VAL A 487 0.96 -42.63 16.97
C VAL A 487 0.10 -42.80 18.23
N GLU A 488 -0.49 -41.70 18.70
CA GLU A 488 -1.46 -41.65 19.78
C GLU A 488 -2.76 -40.99 19.31
N VAL A 489 -3.90 -41.62 19.60
CA VAL A 489 -5.23 -41.11 19.24
C VAL A 489 -6.10 -41.06 20.49
N ASP A 490 -6.57 -39.87 20.87
CA ASP A 490 -7.40 -39.65 22.05
C ASP A 490 -6.82 -40.25 23.35
N GLY A 491 -5.49 -40.19 23.53
CA GLY A 491 -4.81 -40.75 24.71
C GLY A 491 -4.48 -42.24 24.61
N GLU A 492 -4.89 -42.92 23.53
CA GLU A 492 -4.61 -44.34 23.31
C GLU A 492 -3.50 -44.53 22.26
N ILE A 493 -2.45 -45.25 22.64
CA ILE A 493 -1.38 -45.66 21.73
C ILE A 493 -1.96 -46.64 20.70
N ARG A 494 -1.81 -46.33 19.40
CA ARG A 494 -2.24 -47.23 18.32
C ARG A 494 -1.04 -47.82 17.61
N GLU A 495 -1.13 -49.10 17.28
CA GLU A 495 -0.12 -49.75 16.43
C GLU A 495 -0.10 -49.10 15.04
N TRP A 496 1.12 -48.96 14.52
CA TRP A 496 1.35 -48.45 13.18
C TRP A 496 0.90 -49.49 12.15
N ASN A 497 -0.33 -49.36 11.68
CA ASN A 497 -0.83 -50.13 10.54
C ASN A 497 -0.53 -49.34 9.27
N SER A 498 0.56 -49.68 8.58
CA SER A 498 0.81 -49.18 7.23
C SER A 498 -0.32 -49.68 6.32
N SER A 499 -1.22 -48.78 5.91
CA SER A 499 -2.22 -49.06 4.88
C SER A 499 -1.60 -49.08 3.49
#